data_AF-A0A7W8DKJ6-F1
#
_entry.id   AF-A0A7W8DKJ6-F1
#
_cell.length_a   1.000
_cell.length_b   1.000
_cell.length_c   1.000
_cell.angle_alpha   90.00
_cell.angle_beta   90.00
_cell.angle_gamma   90.00
#
_symmetry.space_group_name_H-M   'P 1'
#
loop_
_entity.id
_entity.type
_entity.pdbx_description
1 polymer ?
#
loop_
_entity_poly.entity_id
_entity_poly.type
_entity_poly.pdbx_seq_one_letter_code
_entity_poly.pdbx_strand_id
1 'polypeptide(L)'
;MQPPTATPSESAQVLERLRRFSAAGGLDTPQRLARLVARVLVSRRLKERRKWCTVARGVAADPCVEDRLVRQAMRWLSVQPGKTEAS
;
A
#
# COMPACT_ATOMS: atom_id res chain seq x y z
N MET A 1 -39.60 -7.05 2.92
CA MET A 1 -38.49 -6.20 3.40
C MET A 1 -37.21 -6.68 2.71
N GLN A 2 -36.73 -5.95 1.70
CA GLN A 2 -35.43 -6.23 1.06
C GLN A 2 -34.33 -5.55 1.88
N PRO A 3 -33.19 -6.23 2.15
CA PRO A 3 -32.10 -5.61 2.88
C PRO A 3 -31.46 -4.51 2.01
N PRO A 4 -31.03 -3.39 2.61
CA PRO A 4 -30.35 -2.33 1.88
C PRO A 4 -29.07 -2.91 1.27
N THR A 5 -28.98 -2.87 -0.06
CA THR A 5 -27.78 -3.18 -0.82
C THR A 5 -26.67 -2.29 -0.29
N ALA A 6 -25.81 -2.85 0.55
CA ALA A 6 -24.66 -2.15 1.09
C ALA A 6 -23.80 -1.73 -0.11
N THR A 7 -23.91 -0.47 -0.50
CA THR A 7 -23.02 0.12 -1.50
C THR A 7 -21.60 -0.19 -1.06
N PRO A 8 -20.83 -0.97 -1.84
CA PRO A 8 -19.45 -1.25 -1.47
C PRO A 8 -18.77 0.10 -1.32
N SER A 9 -18.29 0.37 -0.11
CA SER A 9 -17.62 1.62 0.24
C SER A 9 -16.66 1.98 -0.90
N GLU A 10 -16.61 3.24 -1.35
CA GLU A 10 -15.80 3.63 -2.51
C GLU A 10 -14.37 3.06 -2.46
N SER A 11 -13.82 2.92 -1.26
CA SER A 11 -12.54 2.26 -0.96
C SER A 11 -12.50 0.79 -1.40
N ALA A 12 -13.52 -0.01 -1.13
CA ALA A 12 -13.63 -1.40 -1.57
C ALA A 12 -13.66 -1.52 -3.10
N GLN A 13 -14.40 -0.63 -3.77
CA GLN A 13 -14.43 -0.60 -5.25
C GLN A 13 -13.07 -0.19 -5.84
N VAL A 14 -12.39 0.78 -5.23
CA VAL A 14 -11.03 1.19 -5.62
C VAL A 14 -10.04 0.04 -5.42
N LEU A 15 -10.14 -0.69 -4.31
CA LEU A 15 -9.30 -1.86 -4.03
C LEU A 15 -9.55 -2.98 -5.03
N GLU A 16 -10.80 -3.25 -5.36
CA GLU A 16 -11.15 -4.28 -6.33
C GLU A 16 -10.70 -3.91 -7.75
N ARG A 17 -10.84 -2.62 -8.14
CA ARG A 17 -10.25 -2.11 -9.39
C ARG A 17 -8.74 -2.26 -9.39
N LEU A 18 -8.05 -1.89 -8.30
CA LEU A 18 -6.59 -2.04 -8.19
C LEU A 18 -6.17 -3.51 -8.26
N ARG A 19 -6.92 -4.43 -7.65
CA ARG A 19 -6.70 -5.88 -7.76
C ARG A 19 -6.87 -6.38 -9.18
N ARG A 20 -7.93 -5.96 -9.89
CA ARG A 20 -8.12 -6.32 -11.30
C ARG A 20 -7.01 -5.76 -12.19
N PHE A 21 -6.56 -4.52 -11.95
CA PHE A 21 -5.40 -3.94 -12.63
C PHE A 21 -4.11 -4.72 -12.33
N SER A 22 -3.93 -5.21 -11.11
CA SER A 22 -2.80 -6.06 -10.72
C SER A 22 -2.84 -7.44 -11.38
N ALA A 23 -4.02 -8.07 -11.45
CA ALA A 23 -4.21 -9.36 -12.08
C ALA A 23 -4.09 -9.30 -13.61
N ALA A 24 -4.40 -8.16 -14.23
CA ALA A 24 -4.39 -7.97 -15.68
C ALA A 24 -2.99 -7.81 -16.31
N GLY A 25 -1.92 -7.85 -15.53
CA GLY A 25 -0.56 -8.01 -16.07
C GLY A 25 0.26 -6.73 -16.10
N GLY A 26 1.35 -6.78 -15.34
CA GLY A 26 2.47 -5.85 -15.38
C GLY A 26 3.39 -6.17 -14.21
N LEU A 27 4.59 -6.68 -14.49
CA LEU A 27 5.63 -7.12 -13.53
C LEU A 27 6.02 -6.07 -12.46
N ASP A 28 5.50 -4.85 -12.55
CA ASP A 28 5.74 -3.71 -11.65
C ASP A 28 4.54 -3.30 -10.78
N THR A 29 3.42 -4.02 -10.87
CA THR A 29 2.20 -3.65 -10.14
C THR A 29 2.35 -3.73 -8.62
N PRO A 30 2.93 -4.79 -8.02
CA PRO A 30 3.17 -4.81 -6.58
C PRO A 30 4.18 -3.73 -6.14
N GLN A 31 5.20 -3.38 -6.96
CA GLN A 31 6.08 -2.24 -6.68
C GLN A 31 5.31 -0.91 -6.63
N ARG A 32 4.44 -0.66 -7.62
CA ARG A 32 3.68 0.60 -7.70
C ARG A 32 2.70 0.73 -6.54
N LEU A 33 2.03 -0.36 -6.17
CA LEU A 33 1.13 -0.42 -5.02
C LEU A 33 1.88 -0.17 -3.70
N ALA A 34 3.02 -0.83 -3.49
CA ALA A 34 3.87 -0.60 -2.32
C ALA A 34 4.35 0.86 -2.25
N ARG A 35 4.75 1.47 -3.37
CA ARG A 35 5.13 2.90 -3.44
C ARG A 35 3.97 3.83 -3.11
N LEU A 36 2.75 3.49 -3.52
CA LEU A 36 1.55 4.26 -3.19
C LEU A 36 1.28 4.21 -1.69
N VAL A 37 1.34 3.03 -1.08
CA VAL A 37 1.21 2.86 0.38
C VAL A 37 2.30 3.67 1.10
N ALA A 38 3.56 3.54 0.70
CA ALA A 38 4.67 4.29 1.28
C ALA A 38 4.45 5.81 1.17
N ARG A 39 3.99 6.33 0.02
CA ARG A 39 3.67 7.76 -0.15
C ARG A 39 2.57 8.23 0.79
N VAL A 40 1.52 7.44 0.95
CA VAL A 40 0.45 7.74 1.92
C VAL A 40 1.02 7.76 3.34
N LEU A 41 1.88 6.80 3.69
CA LEU A 41 2.47 6.71 5.03
C LEU A 41 3.44 7.85 5.34
N VAL A 42 4.21 8.34 4.36
CA VAL A 42 5.17 9.44 4.56
C VAL A 42 4.46 10.81 4.54
N SER A 43 3.35 10.94 3.83
CA SER A 43 2.65 12.23 3.67
C SER A 43 1.65 12.48 4.81
N ARG A 44 1.96 13.40 5.72
CA ARG A 44 1.05 13.82 6.82
C ARG A 44 -0.33 14.24 6.32
N ARG A 45 -0.39 15.04 5.25
CA ARG A 45 -1.63 15.50 4.60
C ARG A 45 -2.49 14.36 4.04
N LEU A 46 -1.87 13.27 3.55
CA LEU A 46 -2.59 12.11 3.05
C LEU A 46 -3.06 11.20 4.21
N LYS A 47 -2.26 11.09 5.28
CA LYS A 47 -2.66 10.40 6.50
C LYS A 47 -3.91 11.02 7.16
N GLU A 48 -4.00 12.34 7.17
CA GLU A 48 -5.16 13.08 7.73
C GLU A 48 -6.45 12.81 6.95
N ARG A 49 -6.35 12.48 5.66
CA ARG A 49 -7.50 12.12 4.83
C ARG A 49 -7.83 10.64 5.01
N ARG A 50 -8.87 10.33 5.82
CA ARG A 50 -9.32 8.94 6.10
C ARG A 50 -9.49 8.04 4.86
N LYS A 51 -9.88 8.61 3.71
CA LYS A 51 -10.01 7.87 2.44
C LYS A 51 -8.69 7.23 2.01
N TRP A 52 -7.58 7.98 2.05
CA TRP A 52 -6.25 7.50 1.66
C TRP A 52 -5.68 6.50 2.65
N CYS A 53 -5.89 6.68 3.95
CA CYS A 53 -5.53 5.68 4.96
C CYS A 53 -6.28 4.36 4.79
N THR A 54 -7.55 4.41 4.35
CA THR A 54 -8.35 3.20 4.12
C THR A 54 -7.91 2.48 2.85
N VAL A 55 -7.63 3.23 1.78
CA VAL A 55 -7.06 2.66 0.54
C VAL A 55 -5.68 2.04 0.81
N ALA A 56 -4.78 2.75 1.50
CA ALA A 56 -3.46 2.23 1.80
C ALA A 56 -3.50 0.95 2.65
N ARG A 57 -4.39 0.88 3.66
CA ARG A 57 -4.60 -0.34 4.44
C ARG A 57 -5.13 -1.49 3.60
N GLY A 58 -6.10 -1.24 2.72
CA GLY A 58 -6.61 -2.30 1.86
C GLY A 58 -5.60 -2.78 0.82
N VAL A 59 -4.74 -1.90 0.32
CA VAL A 59 -3.65 -2.26 -0.61
C VAL A 59 -2.56 -3.03 0.12
N ALA A 60 -2.23 -2.63 1.35
CA ALA A 60 -1.26 -3.35 2.19
C ALA A 60 -1.78 -4.72 2.66
N ALA A 61 -3.08 -4.95 2.70
CA ALA A 61 -3.68 -6.25 3.00
C ALA A 61 -3.56 -7.26 1.84
N ASP A 62 -3.02 -6.86 0.68
CA ASP A 62 -2.66 -7.79 -0.38
C ASP A 62 -1.31 -8.47 -0.04
N PRO A 63 -1.25 -9.81 0.03
CA PRO A 63 -0.09 -10.52 0.55
C PRO A 63 1.18 -10.29 -0.29
N CYS A 64 1.05 -10.07 -1.60
CA CYS A 64 2.20 -9.76 -2.47
C CYS A 64 2.75 -8.35 -2.22
N VAL A 65 1.88 -7.40 -1.85
CA VAL A 65 2.27 -6.03 -1.50
C VAL A 65 2.89 -5.98 -0.11
N GLU A 66 2.28 -6.68 0.85
CA GLU A 66 2.79 -6.81 2.22
C GLU A 66 4.20 -7.41 2.24
N ASP A 67 4.37 -8.59 1.66
CA ASP A 67 5.66 -9.29 1.59
C ASP A 67 6.75 -8.40 0.97
N ARG A 68 6.40 -7.59 -0.04
CA ARG A 68 7.33 -6.68 -0.67
C ARG A 68 7.69 -5.48 0.21
N LEU A 69 6.71 -4.88 0.89
CA LEU A 69 6.95 -3.81 1.85
C LEU A 69 7.87 -4.30 2.98
N VAL A 70 7.63 -5.52 3.47
CA VAL A 70 8.47 -6.17 4.50
C VAL A 70 9.88 -6.42 3.96
N ARG A 71 10.05 -7.04 2.78
CA ARG A 71 11.39 -7.24 2.19
C ARG A 71 12.14 -5.93 1.96
N GLN A 72 11.44 -4.87 1.56
CA GLN A 72 12.05 -3.56 1.38
C GLN A 72 12.46 -2.94 2.72
N ALA A 73 11.62 -3.03 3.75
CA ALA A 73 11.94 -2.56 5.09
C ALA A 73 13.12 -3.34 5.69
N MET A 74 13.10 -4.67 5.59
CA MET A 74 14.20 -5.53 6.01
C MET A 74 15.48 -5.18 5.27
N ARG A 75 15.45 -4.97 3.96
CA ARG A 75 16.61 -4.50 3.20
C ARG A 75 17.11 -3.15 3.72
N TRP A 76 16.24 -2.19 4.01
CA TRP A 76 16.65 -0.90 4.56
C TRP A 76 17.30 -1.04 5.94
N LEU A 77 16.75 -1.89 6.81
CA LEU A 77 17.29 -2.18 8.13
C LEU A 77 18.63 -2.93 8.05
N SER A 78 18.77 -3.87 7.12
CA SER A 78 20.01 -4.61 6.85
C SER A 78 21.05 -3.77 6.13
N VAL A 79 20.62 -2.76 5.36
CA VAL A 79 21.50 -1.82 4.65
C VAL A 79 22.00 -0.71 5.54
N GLN A 80 21.54 -0.57 6.81
CA GLN A 80 22.10 0.39 7.78
C GLN A 80 23.63 0.29 7.76
N PRO A 81 24.34 1.17 7.01
CA PRO A 81 25.76 1.24 7.14
C PRO A 81 25.95 1.94 8.49
N GLY A 82 27.08 1.72 9.17
CA GLY A 82 27.54 2.75 10.09
C GLY A 82 27.37 4.11 9.38
N LYS A 83 26.96 5.18 10.02
CA LYS A 83 27.81 5.83 11.00
C LYS A 83 29.29 5.36 10.89
N THR A 84 29.83 5.35 9.67
CA THR A 84 31.26 5.47 9.47
C THR A 84 31.54 6.89 9.88
N GLU A 85 32.13 6.96 11.06
CA GLU A 85 32.43 8.16 11.79
C GLU A 85 33.24 9.11 10.93
N ALA A 86 33.05 10.40 11.20
CA ALA A 86 33.97 11.42 10.76
C ALA A 86 35.37 11.07 11.25
N SER A 87 36.33 10.98 10.33
CA SER A 87 37.70 11.46 10.49
C SER A 87 38.46 11.37 9.17
#